data_AF-S7P4S3-F1
#
_entry.id   AF-S7P4S3-F1
#
_cell.length_a   1.000
_cell.length_b   1.000
_cell.length_c   1.000
_cell.angle_alpha   90.00
_cell.angle_beta   90.00
_cell.angle_gamma   90.00
#
_symmetry.space_group_name_H-M   'P 1'
#
loop_
_entity.id
_entity.type
_entity.pdbx_description
1 polymer ?
#
loop_
_entity_poly.entity_id
_entity_poly.type
_entity_poly.pdbx_seq_one_letter_code
_entity_poly.pdbx_strand_id
1 'polypeptide(L)'
;MTPQLMPLTSGLSEEPRNQSNVRRMHTAVRLNEVIVKKSRDAKLVLLNMPGPPRNRNGDENYMEFLEVLTEHLDRVMLVRGGGREVITIYS
;
A
#
# COMPACT_ATOMS: atom_id res chain seq x y z
N MET A 1 46.44 -34.07 4.20
CA MET A 1 45.54 -33.20 3.44
C MET A 1 44.13 -33.37 3.98
N THR A 2 43.76 -32.58 4.99
CA THR A 2 42.41 -32.54 5.53
C THR A 2 41.59 -31.52 4.72
N PRO A 3 40.40 -31.86 4.22
CA PRO A 3 39.55 -30.87 3.57
C PRO A 3 39.04 -29.88 4.61
N GLN A 4 39.33 -28.60 4.39
CA GLN A 4 38.81 -27.49 5.20
C GLN A 4 37.29 -27.37 5.00
N LEU A 5 36.53 -27.38 6.09
CA LEU A 5 35.13 -26.96 6.10
C LEU A 5 35.05 -25.46 5.76
N MET A 6 34.26 -25.10 4.76
CA MET A 6 33.69 -23.75 4.64
C MET A 6 32.30 -23.74 5.28
N PRO A 7 32.03 -22.93 6.31
CA PRO A 7 30.69 -22.46 6.61
C PRO A 7 30.61 -20.99 6.22
N LEU A 8 29.69 -20.54 5.38
CA LEU A 8 29.21 -19.15 5.44
C LEU A 8 27.88 -18.98 4.68
N THR A 9 26.83 -19.05 5.49
CA THR A 9 25.70 -18.10 5.54
C THR A 9 25.02 -17.72 4.23
N SER A 10 23.75 -18.13 4.15
CA SER A 10 22.65 -17.51 3.43
C SER A 10 22.85 -16.03 3.13
N GLY A 11 23.21 -15.73 1.88
CA GLY A 11 22.98 -14.41 1.29
C GLY A 11 21.50 -14.23 1.04
N LEU A 12 20.71 -14.00 2.10
CA LEU A 12 19.49 -13.22 1.96
C LEU A 12 19.98 -11.81 1.70
N SER A 13 19.90 -11.38 0.45
CA SER A 13 20.03 -9.98 0.07
C SER A 13 18.97 -9.21 0.86
N GLU A 14 19.35 -8.64 2.00
CA GLU A 14 18.59 -7.58 2.65
C GLU A 14 18.66 -6.37 1.72
N GLU A 15 17.75 -6.37 0.74
CA GLU A 15 17.37 -5.18 0.01
C GLU A 15 17.11 -4.08 1.06
N PRO A 16 17.76 -2.91 0.95
CA PRO A 16 17.61 -1.87 1.95
C PRO A 16 16.12 -1.52 2.06
N ARG A 17 15.52 -1.79 3.24
CA ARG A 17 14.14 -1.42 3.57
C ARG A 17 13.94 0.04 3.20
N ASN A 18 13.33 0.25 2.03
CA ASN A 18 13.33 1.51 1.34
C ASN A 18 12.61 2.52 2.24
N GLN A 19 13.27 3.57 2.75
CA GLN A 19 12.68 4.53 3.69
C GLN A 19 11.37 5.14 3.15
N SER A 20 11.21 5.16 1.82
CA SER A 20 9.97 5.54 1.15
C SER A 20 8.78 4.64 1.50
N ASN A 21 9.00 3.34 1.71
CA ASN A 21 7.94 2.38 2.05
C ASN A 21 7.44 2.65 3.46
N VAL A 22 8.35 2.89 4.42
CA VAL A 22 8.01 3.25 5.80
C VAL A 22 7.19 4.54 5.87
N ARG A 23 7.58 5.56 5.10
CA ARG A 23 6.84 6.84 5.01
C ARG A 23 5.44 6.66 4.42
N ARG A 24 5.30 5.83 3.38
CA ARG A 24 4.00 5.55 2.76
C ARG A 24 3.09 4.80 3.73
N MET A 25 3.60 3.79 4.42
CA MET A 25 2.82 3.03 5.38
C MET A 25 2.34 3.88 6.57
N HIS A 26 3.19 4.76 7.11
CA HIS A 26 2.77 5.72 8.15
C HIS A 26 1.65 6.66 7.67
N THR A 27 1.63 6.97 6.38
CA THR A 27 0.56 7.79 5.79
C THR A 27 -0.74 7.00 5.67
N ALA A 28 -0.70 5.72 5.28
CA ALA A 28 -1.88 4.85 5.24
C ALA A 28 -2.55 4.75 6.60
N VAL A 29 -1.79 4.46 7.66
CA VAL A 29 -2.33 4.32 9.03
C VAL A 29 -3.05 5.59 9.46
N ARG A 30 -2.40 6.75 9.31
CA ARG A 30 -2.97 8.04 9.73
C ARG A 30 -4.20 8.44 8.91
N LEU A 31 -4.22 8.09 7.62
CA LEU A 31 -5.41 8.31 6.78
C LEU A 31 -6.55 7.39 7.20
N ASN A 32 -6.26 6.10 7.43
CA ASN A 32 -7.26 5.13 7.83
C ASN A 32 -7.94 5.52 9.15
N GLU A 33 -7.17 5.95 10.15
CA GLU A 33 -7.70 6.43 11.44
C GLU A 33 -8.79 7.50 11.28
N VAL A 34 -8.58 8.46 10.37
CA VAL A 34 -9.53 9.54 10.12
C VAL A 34 -10.75 9.04 9.33
N ILE A 35 -10.53 8.17 8.34
CA ILE A 35 -11.59 7.59 7.50
C ILE A 35 -12.52 6.74 8.37
N VAL A 36 -11.98 5.82 9.16
CA VAL A 36 -12.74 4.96 10.08
C VAL A 36 -13.48 5.82 11.10
N LYS A 37 -12.83 6.80 11.72
CA LYS A 37 -13.47 7.67 12.72
C LYS A 37 -14.70 8.40 12.17
N LYS A 38 -14.71 8.77 10.89
CA LYS A 38 -15.80 9.55 10.26
C LYS A 38 -16.79 8.71 9.46
N SER A 39 -16.39 7.52 9.02
CA SER A 39 -17.12 6.75 8.01
C SER A 39 -17.46 5.33 8.47
N ARG A 40 -17.33 5.03 9.76
CA ARG A 40 -17.60 3.70 10.35
C ARG A 40 -19.01 3.17 10.02
N ASP A 41 -20.01 4.04 10.09
CA ASP A 41 -21.41 3.67 9.83
C ASP A 41 -21.82 3.91 8.36
N ALA A 42 -20.87 4.24 7.49
CA ALA A 42 -21.15 4.47 6.08
C ALA A 42 -21.52 3.15 5.40
N LYS A 43 -22.56 3.18 4.56
CA LYS A 43 -22.95 2.00 3.77
C LYS A 43 -21.91 1.64 2.71
N LEU A 44 -21.16 2.63 2.21
CA LEU A 44 -20.10 2.48 1.22
C LEU A 44 -19.11 3.63 1.38
N VAL A 45 -17.81 3.34 1.33
CA VAL A 45 -16.75 4.35 1.34
C VAL A 45 -16.07 4.36 -0.03
N LEU A 46 -16.09 5.50 -0.71
CA LEU A 46 -15.35 5.73 -1.95
C LEU A 46 -13.99 6.32 -1.61
N LEU A 47 -12.92 5.61 -1.98
CA LEU A 47 -11.55 6.06 -1.77
C LEU A 47 -10.78 6.09 -3.08
N ASN A 48 -9.80 6.97 -3.16
CA ASN A 48 -8.95 7.06 -4.34
C ASN A 48 -7.95 5.90 -4.33
N MET A 49 -7.83 5.17 -5.45
CA MET A 49 -6.80 4.14 -5.58
C MET A 49 -5.43 4.81 -5.78
N PRO A 50 -4.41 4.49 -4.98
CA PRO A 50 -3.06 5.02 -5.15
C PRO A 50 -2.42 4.55 -6.47
N GLY A 51 -1.40 5.28 -6.91
CA GLY A 51 -0.50 4.88 -8.02
C GLY A 51 0.10 3.49 -7.80
N PRO A 52 0.04 2.52 -8.75
CA PRO A 52 0.84 1.32 -8.62
C PRO A 52 2.33 1.70 -8.54
N PRO A 53 3.14 0.91 -7.85
CA PRO A 53 4.56 1.14 -7.77
C PRO A 53 5.18 1.09 -9.17
N ARG A 54 6.23 1.90 -9.40
CA ARG A 54 6.97 1.89 -10.68
C ARG A 54 7.84 0.65 -10.85
N ASN A 55 8.17 -0.02 -9.75
CA ASN A 55 9.04 -1.20 -9.73
C ASN A 55 8.21 -2.42 -9.32
N ARG A 56 8.39 -3.55 -10.03
CA ARG A 56 7.73 -4.85 -9.73
C ARG A 56 8.00 -5.37 -8.31
N ASN A 57 9.16 -5.08 -7.73
CA ASN A 57 9.48 -5.45 -6.34
C ASN A 57 8.63 -4.66 -5.31
N GLY A 58 7.87 -3.66 -5.75
CA GLY A 58 6.99 -2.86 -4.89
C GLY A 58 5.58 -3.41 -4.76
N ASP A 59 5.23 -4.48 -5.48
CA ASP A 59 3.85 -4.98 -5.55
C ASP A 59 3.36 -5.47 -4.18
N GLU A 60 4.20 -6.15 -3.40
CA GLU A 60 3.88 -6.59 -2.04
C GLU A 60 3.62 -5.40 -1.10
N ASN A 61 4.52 -4.42 -1.07
CA ASN A 61 4.37 -3.20 -0.27
C ASN A 61 3.12 -2.38 -0.68
N TYR A 62 2.73 -2.45 -1.95
CA TYR A 62 1.55 -1.77 -2.46
C TYR A 62 0.26 -2.45 -1.98
N MET A 63 0.22 -3.79 -2.01
CA MET A 63 -0.91 -4.54 -1.46
C MET A 63 -1.03 -4.37 0.05
N GLU A 64 0.09 -4.41 0.78
CA GLU A 64 0.12 -4.15 2.22
C GLU A 64 -0.38 -2.73 2.57
N PHE A 65 0.02 -1.73 1.78
CA PHE A 65 -0.49 -0.37 1.94
C PHE A 65 -2.01 -0.29 1.74
N LEU A 66 -2.56 -1.00 0.74
CA LEU A 66 -4.00 -1.01 0.47
C LEU A 66 -4.79 -1.71 1.58
N GLU A 67 -4.23 -2.78 2.13
CA GLU A 67 -4.81 -3.50 3.26
C GLU A 67 -4.91 -2.59 4.49
N VAL A 68 -3.81 -1.92 4.87
CA VAL A 68 -3.80 -0.97 6.00
C VAL A 68 -4.72 0.22 5.77
N LEU A 69 -4.84 0.72 4.54
CA LEU A 69 -5.70 1.84 4.21
C LEU A 69 -7.21 1.50 4.32
N THR A 70 -7.57 0.23 4.13
CA THR A 70 -8.97 -0.23 4.09
C THR A 70 -9.38 -1.06 5.30
N GLU A 71 -8.46 -1.25 6.25
CA GLU A 71 -8.69 -1.97 7.49
C GLU A 71 -9.84 -1.34 8.28
N HIS A 72 -10.74 -2.19 8.80
CA HIS A 72 -11.94 -1.81 9.56
C HIS A 72 -13.00 -1.02 8.78
N LEU A 73 -13.06 -1.17 7.46
CA LEU A 73 -14.14 -0.67 6.61
C LEU A 73 -14.88 -1.84 5.94
N ASP A 74 -16.21 -1.91 6.13
CA ASP A 74 -17.00 -3.04 5.64
C ASP A 74 -17.12 -3.09 4.11
N ARG A 75 -17.36 -1.93 3.48
CA ARG A 75 -17.53 -1.81 2.03
C ARG A 75 -16.77 -0.61 1.51
N VAL A 76 -15.67 -0.88 0.79
CA VAL A 76 -14.83 0.13 0.17
C VAL A 76 -14.79 -0.09 -1.34
N MET A 77 -14.94 0.98 -2.10
CA MET A 77 -14.71 0.99 -3.54
C MET A 77 -13.56 1.94 -3.85
N LEU A 78 -12.47 1.38 -4.37
CA LEU A 78 -11.30 2.14 -4.79
C LEU A 78 -11.48 2.63 -6.22
N VAL A 79 -11.45 3.95 -6.41
CA VAL A 79 -11.68 4.60 -7.70
C VAL A 79 -10.38 5.23 -8.19
N ARG A 80 -10.07 5.04 -9.47
CA ARG A 80 -8.96 5.70 -10.13
C ARG A 80 -9.41 6.26 -11.46
N GLY A 81 -9.19 7.56 -11.65
CA GLY A 81 -9.41 8.18 -12.93
C GLY A 81 -8.29 7.88 -13.93
N GLY A 82 -8.64 7.85 -15.21
CA GLY A 82 -7.69 7.79 -16.34
C GLY A 82 -6.95 9.10 -16.59
N GLY A 83 -7.27 10.18 -15.86
CA GLY A 83 -6.60 11.48 -15.94
C GLY A 83 -7.05 12.32 -17.13
N ARG A 84 -8.07 11.87 -17.85
CA ARG A 84 -8.72 12.57 -18.97
C ARG A 84 -10.22 12.79 -18.71
N GLU A 85 -10.70 12.46 -17.51
CA GLU A 85 -12.09 12.72 -17.16
C GLU A 85 -12.34 14.22 -17.04
N VAL A 86 -13.38 14.71 -17.71
CA VAL A 86 -13.90 16.07 -17.56
C VAL A 86 -15.39 15.95 -17.25
N ILE A 87 -15.81 16.50 -16.12
CA ILE A 87 -17.22 16.57 -15.74
C ILE A 87 -17.74 17.95 -16.17
N THR A 88 -18.53 17.98 -17.24
CA THR A 88 -19.06 19.24 -17.81
C THR A 88 -20.51 19.51 -17.43
N ILE A 89 -21.21 18.51 -16.86
CA ILE A 89 -22.60 18.63 -16.42
C ILE A 89 -22.72 17.96 -15.06
N TYR A 90 -23.31 18.68 -14.12
CA TYR A 90 -23.79 18.15 -12.84
C TYR A 90 -25.31 18.13 -12.92
N SER A 91 -25.89 16.93 -12.91
CA SER A 91 -27.35 16.72 -12.90
C SER A 91 -27.90 16.83 -11.48
#